data_AF-A0A2W6NN87-F1
#
_entry.id   AF-A0A2W6NN87-F1
#
_cell.length_a   1.000
_cell.length_b   1.000
_cell.length_c   1.000
_cell.angle_alpha   90.00
_cell.angle_beta   90.00
_cell.angle_gamma   90.00
#
_symmetry.space_group_name_H-M   'P 1'
#
loop_
_entity.id
_entity.type
_entity.pdbx_description
1 polymer ?
#
loop_
_entity_poly.entity_id
_entity_poly.type
_entity_poly.pdbx_seq_one_letter_code
_entity_poly.pdbx_strand_id
1 'polypeptide(L)'
;MKTWTGILLMIILAVATLSVTSTAKTTNESQQQLTIDDSSSQAVTVEASYIDGMKDNTNNNQESMPIKADDVSVAPENEHVLVYPMNVEGSGYIYNGLVVEANGMKREFSDWRSEGGTYKPEVHELDLNGDGKKEIVVLYSEGHGTGIYLGRVHILDPNSLEEMKLQSLDDIVKKHVDSKVEPASDKIRIEVAVDGVPADTSTLDKAPGDAPYHDQLQFGRVTYYSVENGKLVASASGAYGEGLYAGDLTFAYTYQDGEWKAADLKYSMEVYEEEFYESFD
;
A
#
# COMPACT_ATOMS: atom_id res chain seq x y z
N MET A 1 -25.54 14.17 37.97
CA MET A 1 -24.36 14.24 37.08
C MET A 1 -23.88 12.81 36.88
N LYS A 2 -24.14 12.24 35.70
CA LYS A 2 -23.72 10.88 35.31
C LYS A 2 -22.75 11.04 34.15
N THR A 3 -21.50 10.68 34.36
CA THR A 3 -20.47 10.58 33.33
C THR A 3 -20.65 9.26 32.59
N TRP A 4 -20.96 9.32 31.31
CA TRP A 4 -20.90 8.20 30.37
C TRP A 4 -19.60 8.34 29.60
N THR A 5 -18.60 7.53 29.95
CA THR A 5 -17.44 7.26 29.10
C THR A 5 -17.72 5.96 28.37
N GLY A 6 -18.08 6.06 27.10
CA GLY A 6 -18.26 4.92 26.22
C GLY A 6 -16.89 4.37 25.83
N ILE A 7 -16.63 3.12 26.20
CA ILE A 7 -15.51 2.31 25.73
C ILE A 7 -15.90 1.81 24.34
N LEU A 8 -15.16 2.22 23.31
CA LEU A 8 -15.23 1.64 21.97
C LEU A 8 -14.43 0.33 22.00
N LEU A 9 -15.11 -0.80 21.86
CA LEU A 9 -14.51 -2.13 21.82
C LEU A 9 -13.92 -2.35 20.42
N MET A 10 -12.59 -2.45 20.31
CA MET A 10 -11.93 -2.94 19.10
C MET A 10 -12.19 -4.45 18.95
N ILE A 11 -12.61 -4.88 17.76
CA ILE A 11 -12.64 -6.28 17.36
C ILE A 11 -11.29 -6.59 16.73
N ILE A 12 -10.46 -7.33 17.45
CA ILE A 12 -9.22 -7.92 16.93
C ILE A 12 -9.61 -9.18 16.15
N LEU A 13 -9.43 -9.16 14.83
CA LEU A 13 -9.55 -10.36 14.01
C LEU A 13 -8.16 -11.00 13.85
N ALA A 14 -7.80 -11.87 14.80
CA ALA A 14 -6.61 -12.71 14.68
C ALA A 14 -6.89 -13.86 13.71
N VAL A 15 -6.35 -13.79 12.50
CA VAL A 15 -6.32 -14.93 11.57
C VAL A 15 -5.12 -15.80 11.94
N ALA A 16 -5.37 -16.84 12.74
CA ALA A 16 -4.38 -17.87 13.03
C ALA A 16 -4.26 -18.82 11.83
N THR A 17 -3.21 -18.70 11.03
CA THR A 17 -2.85 -19.75 10.07
C THR A 17 -2.05 -20.84 10.76
N LEU A 18 -2.62 -22.04 10.81
CA LEU A 18 -1.99 -23.28 11.27
C LEU A 18 -0.82 -23.65 10.35
N SER A 19 0.41 -23.64 10.87
CA SER A 19 1.58 -24.19 10.18
C SER A 19 1.46 -25.71 10.11
N VAL A 20 1.09 -26.25 8.94
CA VAL A 20 1.28 -27.67 8.64
C VAL A 20 2.74 -27.91 8.29
N THR A 21 3.49 -28.54 9.20
CA THR A 21 4.85 -29.00 8.96
C THR A 21 4.85 -30.13 7.94
N SER A 22 5.36 -29.87 6.73
CA SER A 22 5.75 -30.93 5.79
C SER A 22 7.25 -31.21 5.94
N THR A 23 7.58 -32.28 6.66
CA THR A 23 8.89 -32.93 6.63
C THR A 23 9.18 -33.43 5.21
N ALA A 24 10.13 -32.77 4.52
CA ALA A 24 10.72 -33.28 3.30
C ALA A 24 12.20 -33.63 3.55
N LYS A 25 12.40 -34.94 3.53
CA LYS A 25 13.61 -35.77 3.57
C LYS A 25 14.77 -35.19 2.73
N THR A 26 15.95 -35.18 3.34
CA THR A 26 17.26 -34.95 2.71
C THR A 26 17.58 -35.98 1.63
N THR A 27 18.04 -35.53 0.46
CA THR A 27 18.99 -36.28 -0.39
C THR A 27 19.95 -35.30 -1.05
N ASN A 28 21.22 -35.68 -1.02
CA ASN A 28 22.44 -34.96 -1.41
C ASN A 28 22.66 -34.89 -2.94
N GLU A 29 23.68 -34.11 -3.31
CA GLU A 29 24.36 -33.97 -4.63
C GLU A 29 23.77 -32.86 -5.54
N SER A 30 24.50 -31.81 -5.93
CA SER A 30 25.92 -31.68 -6.27
C SER A 30 26.42 -30.24 -6.04
N GLN A 31 27.66 -30.14 -5.54
CA GLN A 31 28.39 -28.89 -5.38
C GLN A 31 28.89 -28.39 -6.74
N GLN A 32 28.56 -27.16 -7.11
CA GLN A 32 29.41 -26.35 -7.97
C GLN A 32 29.74 -25.06 -7.24
N GLN A 33 30.98 -25.02 -6.76
CA GLN A 33 31.63 -23.88 -6.14
C GLN A 33 31.97 -22.87 -7.25
N LEU A 34 31.36 -21.68 -7.19
CA LEU A 34 31.81 -20.51 -7.94
C LEU A 34 32.47 -19.55 -6.95
N THR A 35 33.80 -19.57 -6.98
CA THR A 35 34.69 -18.59 -6.37
C THR A 35 34.42 -17.23 -7.02
N ILE A 36 34.11 -16.20 -6.23
CA ILE A 36 34.19 -14.80 -6.67
C ILE A 36 35.11 -14.06 -5.71
N ASP A 37 36.13 -13.48 -6.31
CA ASP A 37 37.24 -12.73 -5.74
C ASP A 37 36.76 -11.44 -5.06
N ASP A 38 37.36 -11.16 -3.91
CA ASP A 38 37.19 -9.93 -3.12
C ASP A 38 38.16 -8.88 -3.65
N SER A 39 37.69 -7.94 -4.51
CA SER A 39 38.33 -6.63 -4.78
C SER A 39 37.59 -5.84 -5.87
N SER A 40 36.75 -4.88 -5.48
CA SER A 40 36.78 -3.48 -5.96
C SER A 40 35.54 -2.72 -5.50
N SER A 41 35.66 -2.16 -4.31
CA SER A 41 34.84 -1.08 -3.80
C SER A 41 35.06 0.19 -4.65
N GLN A 42 34.03 0.61 -5.39
CA GLN A 42 33.78 2.03 -5.65
C GLN A 42 32.27 2.27 -5.56
N ALA A 43 31.85 2.85 -4.43
CA ALA A 43 30.53 3.40 -4.27
C ALA A 43 30.41 4.64 -5.17
N VAL A 44 29.54 4.56 -6.18
CA VAL A 44 29.07 5.74 -6.90
C VAL A 44 27.76 6.14 -6.22
N THR A 45 27.81 7.29 -5.55
CA THR A 45 26.65 8.03 -5.05
C THR A 45 25.70 8.34 -6.21
N VAL A 46 24.48 7.81 -6.17
CA VAL A 46 23.41 8.19 -7.10
C VAL A 46 22.48 9.12 -6.35
N GLU A 47 22.54 10.41 -6.71
CA GLU A 47 21.58 11.42 -6.25
C GLU A 47 20.20 11.11 -6.83
N ALA A 48 19.17 11.07 -5.98
CA ALA A 48 17.77 10.93 -6.40
C ALA A 48 17.27 12.24 -7.02
N SER A 49 17.68 12.52 -8.25
CA SER A 49 17.08 13.54 -9.09
C SER A 49 17.03 13.05 -10.54
N TYR A 50 15.95 12.34 -10.88
CA TYR A 50 15.38 12.09 -12.21
C TYR A 50 14.62 10.75 -12.19
N ILE A 51 13.32 10.78 -11.91
CA ILE A 51 12.40 9.76 -12.41
C ILE A 51 11.41 10.47 -13.34
N ASP A 52 11.97 11.05 -14.41
CA ASP A 52 11.24 11.32 -15.64
C ASP A 52 12.17 10.89 -16.78
N GLY A 53 11.82 9.80 -17.45
CA GLY A 53 12.59 9.26 -18.57
C GLY A 53 13.32 7.94 -18.28
N MET A 54 12.57 6.88 -17.99
CA MET A 54 13.02 5.52 -18.33
C MET A 54 12.03 4.90 -19.33
N LYS A 55 12.00 5.47 -20.54
CA LYS A 55 11.61 4.70 -21.73
C LYS A 55 12.83 3.91 -22.17
N ASP A 56 13.09 2.82 -21.47
CA ASP A 56 14.13 1.90 -21.89
C ASP A 56 13.58 1.05 -23.03
N ASN A 57 14.01 1.38 -24.25
CA ASN A 57 13.66 0.67 -25.47
C ASN A 57 14.56 -0.57 -25.56
N THR A 58 14.32 -1.55 -24.68
CA THR A 58 14.90 -2.88 -24.79
C THR A 58 13.83 -3.82 -25.32
N ASN A 59 13.98 -4.27 -26.57
CA ASN A 59 13.25 -5.41 -27.10
C ASN A 59 13.72 -6.68 -26.38
N ASN A 60 13.26 -6.86 -25.14
CA ASN A 60 13.26 -8.16 -24.51
C ASN A 60 11.92 -8.79 -24.87
N ASN A 61 11.95 -9.87 -25.65
CA ASN A 61 10.85 -10.83 -25.63
C ASN A 61 10.83 -11.44 -24.23
N GLN A 62 10.30 -10.72 -23.24
CA GLN A 62 9.93 -11.30 -21.97
C GLN A 62 8.81 -12.28 -22.27
N GLU A 63 9.07 -13.57 -22.05
CA GLU A 63 8.06 -14.61 -22.25
C GLU A 63 6.88 -14.33 -21.31
N SER A 64 5.76 -13.95 -21.90
CA SER A 64 4.47 -13.84 -21.22
C SER A 64 4.02 -15.22 -20.77
N MET A 65 3.68 -15.39 -19.50
CA MET A 65 3.09 -16.62 -18.99
C MET A 65 1.60 -16.68 -19.33
N PRO A 66 1.02 -17.88 -19.55
CA PRO A 66 -0.43 -18.02 -19.65
C PRO A 66 -1.08 -17.66 -18.33
N ILE A 67 -2.19 -16.91 -18.40
CA ILE A 67 -3.02 -16.56 -17.23
C ILE A 67 -3.62 -17.84 -16.66
N LYS A 68 -3.45 -18.05 -15.35
CA LYS A 68 -3.99 -19.19 -14.60
C LYS A 68 -5.21 -18.75 -13.80
N ALA A 69 -6.02 -19.71 -13.35
CA ALA A 69 -7.17 -19.43 -12.49
C ALA A 69 -6.77 -18.69 -11.20
N ASP A 70 -5.59 -18.97 -10.66
CA ASP A 70 -5.08 -18.33 -9.44
C ASP A 70 -4.76 -16.83 -9.65
N ASP A 71 -4.51 -16.40 -10.89
CA ASP A 71 -4.26 -15.00 -11.26
C ASP A 71 -5.55 -14.17 -11.36
N VAL A 72 -6.72 -14.82 -11.31
CA VAL A 72 -8.02 -14.17 -11.36
C VAL A 72 -8.47 -13.86 -9.94
N SER A 73 -8.89 -12.62 -9.72
CA SER A 73 -9.56 -12.19 -8.50
C SER A 73 -11.05 -11.99 -8.77
N VAL A 74 -11.86 -12.40 -7.81
CA VAL A 74 -13.32 -12.45 -7.87
C VAL A 74 -13.86 -11.61 -6.74
N ALA A 75 -14.81 -10.73 -7.01
CA ALA A 75 -15.43 -9.93 -5.96
C ALA A 75 -16.21 -10.82 -4.98
N PRO A 76 -16.01 -10.66 -3.66
CA PRO A 76 -16.73 -11.46 -2.68
C PRO A 76 -18.23 -11.18 -2.67
N GLU A 77 -18.66 -10.00 -3.15
CA GLU A 77 -20.07 -9.60 -3.23
C GLU A 77 -20.78 -10.13 -4.48
N ASN A 78 -20.02 -10.45 -5.54
CA ASN A 78 -20.57 -10.85 -6.84
C ASN A 78 -19.55 -11.65 -7.67
N GLU A 79 -19.82 -12.94 -7.89
CA GLU A 79 -18.92 -13.84 -8.62
C GLU A 79 -18.74 -13.52 -10.12
N HIS A 80 -19.53 -12.59 -10.66
CA HIS A 80 -19.42 -12.12 -12.04
C HIS A 80 -18.59 -10.84 -12.18
N VAL A 81 -18.02 -10.34 -11.09
CA VAL A 81 -17.10 -9.20 -11.08
C VAL A 81 -15.68 -9.73 -10.86
N LEU A 82 -14.83 -9.53 -11.85
CA LEU A 82 -13.50 -10.11 -11.93
C LEU A 82 -12.46 -9.05 -12.26
N VAL A 83 -11.26 -9.24 -11.74
CA VAL A 83 -10.05 -8.57 -12.24
C VAL A 83 -8.96 -9.61 -12.48
N TYR A 84 -8.26 -9.50 -13.61
CA TYR A 84 -7.20 -10.44 -13.99
C TYR A 84 -6.15 -9.75 -14.87
N PRO A 85 -4.90 -10.25 -14.90
CA PRO A 85 -3.84 -9.62 -15.69
C PRO A 85 -4.03 -9.78 -17.20
N MET A 86 -3.56 -8.81 -17.97
CA MET A 86 -3.39 -8.94 -19.42
C MET A 86 -2.15 -9.76 -19.75
N ASN A 87 -1.05 -9.51 -19.03
CA ASN A 87 0.21 -10.23 -19.15
C ASN A 87 0.79 -10.51 -17.78
N VAL A 88 1.39 -11.68 -17.62
CA VAL A 88 2.07 -12.13 -16.41
C VAL A 88 3.56 -12.32 -16.72
N GLU A 89 4.42 -11.62 -15.98
CA GLU A 89 5.86 -11.65 -16.15
C GLU A 89 6.61 -12.38 -15.03
N GLY A 90 7.79 -12.88 -15.41
CA GLY A 90 8.75 -13.47 -14.49
C GLY A 90 8.20 -14.71 -13.79
N SER A 91 8.22 -14.71 -12.47
CA SER A 91 7.76 -15.83 -11.63
C SER A 91 6.23 -15.89 -11.44
N GLY A 92 5.46 -15.06 -12.17
CA GLY A 92 4.03 -14.86 -11.90
C GLY A 92 3.74 -13.71 -10.94
N TYR A 93 4.76 -12.90 -10.65
CA TYR A 93 4.71 -11.88 -9.61
C TYR A 93 4.35 -10.49 -10.14
N ILE A 94 4.59 -10.22 -11.43
CA ILE A 94 4.32 -8.92 -12.03
C ILE A 94 3.22 -9.08 -13.07
N TYR A 95 2.15 -8.32 -12.90
CA TYR A 95 1.05 -8.20 -13.83
C TYR A 95 1.18 -6.88 -14.58
N ASN A 96 1.28 -6.96 -15.91
CA ASN A 96 1.34 -5.78 -16.77
C ASN A 96 0.03 -5.64 -17.52
N GLY A 97 -0.69 -4.57 -17.20
CA GLY A 97 -2.05 -4.35 -17.62
C GLY A 97 -3.03 -5.22 -16.84
N LEU A 98 -4.19 -4.67 -16.51
CA LEU A 98 -5.29 -5.39 -15.89
C LEU A 98 -6.54 -5.34 -16.77
N VAL A 99 -7.36 -6.38 -16.68
CA VAL A 99 -8.69 -6.43 -17.27
C VAL A 99 -9.71 -6.50 -16.15
N VAL A 100 -10.69 -5.61 -16.20
CA VAL A 100 -11.86 -5.67 -15.32
C VAL A 100 -13.05 -6.17 -16.12
N GLU A 101 -13.71 -7.19 -15.61
CA GLU A 101 -14.95 -7.74 -16.15
C GLU A 101 -16.06 -7.59 -15.12
N ALA A 102 -17.14 -6.89 -15.48
CA ALA A 102 -18.30 -6.72 -14.63
C ALA A 102 -19.54 -6.46 -15.50
N ASN A 103 -20.70 -6.95 -15.07
CA ASN A 103 -21.99 -6.74 -15.75
C ASN A 103 -21.98 -7.11 -17.25
N GLY A 104 -21.21 -8.14 -17.63
CA GLY A 104 -21.06 -8.60 -19.01
C GLY A 104 -20.21 -7.68 -19.90
N MET A 105 -19.57 -6.66 -19.34
CA MET A 105 -18.61 -5.79 -20.00
C MET A 105 -17.19 -6.16 -19.58
N LYS A 106 -16.23 -5.85 -20.45
CA LYS A 106 -14.81 -5.97 -20.18
C LYS A 106 -14.12 -4.67 -20.55
N ARG A 107 -13.16 -4.24 -19.72
CA ARG A 107 -12.29 -3.11 -20.02
C ARG A 107 -10.84 -3.43 -19.68
N GLU A 108 -9.94 -3.04 -20.57
CA GLU A 108 -8.51 -3.20 -20.42
C GLU A 108 -7.90 -1.88 -19.93
N PHE A 109 -7.00 -1.98 -18.96
CA PHE A 109 -6.21 -0.89 -18.39
C PHE A 109 -4.73 -1.24 -18.54
N SER A 110 -4.15 -0.88 -19.68
CA SER A 110 -2.77 -1.27 -20.04
C SER A 110 -1.69 -0.60 -19.19
N ASP A 111 -2.02 0.52 -18.55
CA ASP A 111 -1.16 1.31 -17.68
C ASP A 111 -1.20 0.85 -16.22
N TRP A 112 -2.17 0.02 -15.85
CA TRP A 112 -2.24 -0.58 -14.51
C TRP A 112 -1.22 -1.70 -14.39
N ARG A 113 -0.29 -1.55 -13.44
CA ARG A 113 0.73 -2.54 -13.13
C ARG A 113 0.55 -2.99 -11.70
N SER A 114 0.49 -4.29 -11.46
CA SER A 114 0.29 -4.81 -10.12
C SER A 114 1.23 -5.96 -9.80
N GLU A 115 1.34 -6.25 -8.51
CA GLU A 115 1.86 -7.52 -8.03
C GLU A 115 0.81 -8.63 -8.22
N GLY A 116 1.30 -9.87 -8.31
CA GLY A 116 0.51 -11.09 -8.41
C GLY A 116 0.65 -11.99 -7.19
N GLY A 117 0.27 -13.26 -7.32
CA GLY A 117 0.43 -14.25 -6.26
C GLY A 117 -0.38 -13.90 -5.00
N THR A 118 0.27 -13.84 -3.84
CA THR A 118 -0.41 -13.49 -2.57
C THR A 118 -0.80 -12.02 -2.47
N TYR A 119 -0.29 -11.17 -3.37
CA TYR A 119 -0.60 -9.73 -3.44
C TYR A 119 -1.36 -9.37 -4.72
N LYS A 120 -2.01 -10.37 -5.34
CA LYS A 120 -2.80 -10.14 -6.55
C LYS A 120 -3.88 -9.07 -6.30
N PRO A 121 -4.32 -8.36 -7.34
CA PRO A 121 -5.36 -7.33 -7.21
C PRO A 121 -6.61 -7.86 -6.53
N GLU A 122 -7.29 -7.01 -5.79
CA GLU A 122 -8.61 -7.25 -5.22
C GLU A 122 -9.64 -6.46 -6.01
N VAL A 123 -10.87 -6.98 -6.08
CA VAL A 123 -11.98 -6.29 -6.70
C VAL A 123 -13.21 -6.42 -5.83
N HIS A 124 -14.02 -5.37 -5.75
CA HIS A 124 -15.27 -5.35 -5.02
C HIS A 124 -16.38 -4.68 -5.84
N GLU A 125 -17.62 -5.08 -5.56
CA GLU A 125 -18.81 -4.41 -6.09
C GLU A 125 -19.72 -3.97 -4.93
N LEU A 126 -19.74 -2.67 -4.65
CA LEU A 126 -20.47 -2.11 -3.51
C LEU A 126 -21.02 -0.71 -3.79
N ASP A 127 -22.14 -0.39 -3.16
CA ASP A 127 -22.74 0.96 -3.16
C ASP A 127 -21.94 1.84 -2.21
N LEU A 128 -20.88 2.47 -2.72
CA LEU A 128 -19.93 3.25 -1.91
C LEU A 128 -20.52 4.62 -1.52
N ASN A 129 -21.41 5.18 -2.35
CA ASN A 129 -21.96 6.53 -2.16
C ASN A 129 -23.38 6.53 -1.56
N GLY A 130 -24.02 5.37 -1.43
CA GLY A 130 -25.35 5.20 -0.86
C GLY A 130 -26.49 5.59 -1.80
N ASP A 131 -26.26 5.69 -3.11
CA ASP A 131 -27.29 6.04 -4.11
C ASP A 131 -28.10 4.82 -4.60
N GLY A 132 -27.74 3.62 -4.17
CA GLY A 132 -28.36 2.36 -4.53
C GLY A 132 -27.76 1.70 -5.77
N LYS A 133 -26.79 2.33 -6.45
CA LYS A 133 -25.97 1.73 -7.50
C LYS A 133 -24.63 1.34 -6.90
N LYS A 134 -24.11 0.20 -7.33
CA LYS A 134 -22.83 -0.29 -6.83
C LYS A 134 -21.71 0.12 -7.76
N GLU A 135 -20.65 0.70 -7.24
CA GLU A 135 -19.40 0.94 -7.95
C GLU A 135 -18.49 -0.29 -7.93
N ILE A 136 -17.56 -0.35 -8.89
CA ILE A 136 -16.50 -1.36 -8.90
C ILE A 136 -15.23 -0.73 -8.33
N VAL A 137 -14.68 -1.34 -7.28
CA VAL A 137 -13.43 -0.90 -6.66
C VAL A 137 -12.35 -1.92 -6.99
N VAL A 138 -11.22 -1.46 -7.51
CA VAL A 138 -10.05 -2.30 -7.74
C VAL A 138 -8.92 -1.80 -6.86
N LEU A 139 -8.35 -2.69 -6.06
CA LEU A 139 -7.25 -2.41 -5.14
C LEU A 139 -6.05 -3.27 -5.53
N TYR A 140 -4.85 -2.73 -5.52
CA TYR A 140 -3.64 -3.55 -5.71
C TYR A 140 -2.39 -2.86 -5.18
N SER A 141 -1.30 -3.61 -5.07
CA SER A 141 0.03 -3.06 -4.85
C SER A 141 0.78 -2.98 -6.18
N GLU A 142 1.40 -1.84 -6.49
CA GLU A 142 2.35 -1.70 -7.60
C GLU A 142 3.72 -2.30 -7.28
N GLY A 143 3.99 -2.52 -5.99
CA GLY A 143 5.29 -2.96 -5.50
C GLY A 143 5.37 -2.83 -3.98
N HIS A 144 5.99 -3.82 -3.36
CA HIS A 144 6.35 -3.75 -1.95
C HIS A 144 7.79 -4.22 -1.69
N GLY A 145 8.29 -3.89 -0.51
CA GLY A 145 9.60 -4.28 -0.03
C GLY A 145 9.83 -3.79 1.40
N THR A 146 11.08 -3.82 1.84
CA THR A 146 11.45 -3.31 3.16
C THR A 146 11.14 -1.82 3.25
N GLY A 147 10.11 -1.47 4.03
CA GLY A 147 9.68 -0.09 4.24
C GLY A 147 9.02 0.57 3.03
N ILE A 148 8.49 -0.20 2.07
CA ILE A 148 7.73 0.32 0.92
C ILE A 148 6.50 -0.56 0.70
N TYR A 149 5.35 0.06 0.49
CA TYR A 149 4.14 -0.58 0.00
C TYR A 149 3.35 0.42 -0.85
N LEU A 150 3.31 0.21 -2.16
CA LEU A 150 2.74 1.15 -3.12
C LEU A 150 1.30 0.75 -3.48
N GLY A 151 0.38 0.92 -2.54
CA GLY A 151 -1.04 0.69 -2.80
C GLY A 151 -1.60 1.62 -3.88
N ARG A 152 -2.53 1.07 -4.65
CA ARG A 152 -3.33 1.75 -5.67
C ARG A 152 -4.80 1.38 -5.48
N VAL A 153 -5.65 2.34 -5.84
CA VAL A 153 -7.08 2.16 -5.88
C VAL A 153 -7.63 2.84 -7.12
N HIS A 154 -8.58 2.17 -7.75
CA HIS A 154 -9.39 2.71 -8.82
C HIS A 154 -10.86 2.44 -8.52
N ILE A 155 -11.72 3.40 -8.86
CA ILE A 155 -13.17 3.26 -8.75
C ILE A 155 -13.74 3.42 -10.14
N LEU A 156 -14.54 2.46 -10.60
CA LEU A 156 -15.11 2.44 -11.93
C LEU A 156 -16.63 2.59 -11.88
N ASP A 157 -17.17 3.33 -12.84
CA ASP A 157 -18.62 3.37 -13.07
C ASP A 157 -19.10 1.97 -13.50
N PRO A 158 -20.15 1.42 -12.88
CA PRO A 158 -20.58 0.05 -13.13
C PRO A 158 -21.23 -0.19 -14.49
N ASN A 159 -21.62 0.87 -15.20
CA ASN A 159 -22.31 0.81 -16.50
C ASN A 159 -21.37 1.06 -17.68
N SER A 160 -20.23 1.73 -17.46
CA SER A 160 -19.26 2.04 -18.52
C SER A 160 -17.86 1.46 -18.26
N LEU A 161 -17.58 1.04 -17.02
CA LEU A 161 -16.24 0.75 -16.52
C LEU A 161 -15.25 1.91 -16.71
N GLU A 162 -15.74 3.14 -16.87
CA GLU A 162 -14.89 4.33 -16.89
C GLU A 162 -14.41 4.65 -15.49
N GLU A 163 -13.14 5.03 -15.37
CA GLU A 163 -12.57 5.44 -14.10
C GLU A 163 -13.21 6.74 -13.62
N MET A 164 -13.72 6.69 -12.40
CA MET A 164 -14.29 7.83 -11.71
C MET A 164 -13.17 8.67 -11.11
N LYS A 165 -13.37 9.99 -11.06
CA LYS A 165 -12.39 10.90 -10.48
C LYS A 165 -12.19 10.61 -9.00
N LEU A 166 -10.92 10.52 -8.60
CA LEU A 166 -10.47 10.28 -7.25
C LEU A 166 -9.43 11.34 -6.87
N GLN A 167 -9.62 11.98 -5.73
CA GLN A 167 -8.67 12.96 -5.20
C GLN A 167 -7.35 12.25 -4.88
N SER A 168 -6.24 12.78 -5.39
CA SER A 168 -4.90 12.22 -5.18
C SER A 168 -4.41 12.39 -3.74
N LEU A 169 -3.58 11.46 -3.26
CA LEU A 169 -2.94 11.56 -1.93
C LEU A 169 -2.13 12.86 -1.80
N ASP A 170 -1.41 13.26 -2.85
CA ASP A 170 -0.61 14.48 -2.85
C ASP A 170 -1.48 15.73 -2.65
N ASP A 171 -2.63 15.80 -3.33
CA ASP A 171 -3.58 16.90 -3.16
C ASP A 171 -4.22 16.90 -1.76
N ILE A 172 -4.49 15.72 -1.21
CA ILE A 172 -5.01 15.56 0.16
C ILE A 172 -3.99 16.09 1.16
N VAL A 173 -2.75 15.59 1.12
CA VAL A 173 -1.66 15.98 2.03
C VAL A 173 -1.39 17.47 1.93
N LYS A 174 -1.20 17.99 0.72
CA LYS A 174 -0.93 19.42 0.49
C LYS A 174 -2.00 20.35 1.03
N LYS A 175 -3.26 19.91 1.00
CA LYS A 175 -4.40 20.74 1.43
C LYS A 175 -4.67 20.64 2.93
N HIS A 176 -4.47 19.46 3.51
CA HIS A 176 -4.98 19.14 4.83
C HIS A 176 -3.90 18.93 5.89
N VAL A 177 -2.65 18.64 5.51
CA VAL A 177 -1.59 18.26 6.44
C VAL A 177 -0.51 19.33 6.51
N ASP A 178 -0.29 19.84 7.72
CA ASP A 178 0.90 20.60 8.07
C ASP A 178 1.77 19.75 8.99
N SER A 179 3.06 19.62 8.68
CA SER A 179 3.99 18.88 9.54
C SER A 179 5.34 19.55 9.65
N LYS A 180 6.06 19.21 10.72
CA LYS A 180 7.42 19.67 11.00
C LYS A 180 8.22 18.56 11.65
N VAL A 181 9.43 18.35 11.14
CA VAL A 181 10.39 17.40 11.69
C VAL A 181 11.61 18.19 12.17
N GLU A 182 11.88 18.13 13.47
CA GLU A 182 12.97 18.85 14.12
C GLU A 182 13.98 17.88 14.74
N PRO A 183 15.14 17.66 14.12
CA PRO A 183 16.21 16.88 14.75
C PRO A 183 16.82 17.67 15.91
N ALA A 184 16.78 17.10 17.12
CA ALA A 184 17.53 17.54 18.30
C ALA A 184 18.85 16.74 18.41
N SER A 185 19.55 16.76 19.55
CA SER A 185 20.83 16.03 19.72
C SER A 185 20.70 14.54 19.43
N ASP A 186 19.81 13.87 20.16
CA ASP A 186 19.60 12.42 20.24
C ASP A 186 18.15 12.02 19.90
N LYS A 187 17.28 13.01 19.73
CA LYS A 187 15.85 12.83 19.44
C LYS A 187 15.45 13.52 18.13
N ILE A 188 14.30 13.12 17.60
CA ILE A 188 13.59 13.77 16.51
C ILE A 188 12.22 14.13 17.04
N ARG A 189 11.87 15.41 16.96
CA ARG A 189 10.54 15.90 17.33
C ARG A 189 9.70 16.03 16.07
N ILE A 190 8.50 15.47 16.10
CA ILE A 190 7.55 15.50 14.99
C ILE A 190 6.26 16.15 15.46
N GLU A 191 5.87 17.20 14.76
CA GLU A 191 4.61 17.91 14.94
C GLU A 191 3.77 17.74 13.68
N VAL A 192 2.48 17.41 13.85
CA VAL A 192 1.53 17.27 12.74
C VAL A 192 0.23 17.96 13.12
N ALA A 193 -0.38 18.64 12.16
CA ALA A 193 -1.73 19.14 12.24
C ALA A 193 -2.51 18.72 11.00
N VAL A 194 -3.76 18.29 11.20
CA VAL A 194 -4.71 17.97 10.13
C VAL A 194 -5.84 18.99 10.21
N ASP A 195 -6.09 19.71 9.13
CA ASP A 195 -7.07 20.81 9.08
C ASP A 195 -6.87 21.84 10.22
N GLY A 196 -5.62 22.13 10.56
CA GLY A 196 -5.24 23.03 11.65
C GLY A 196 -5.47 22.47 13.05
N VAL A 197 -5.94 21.23 13.20
CA VAL A 197 -6.07 20.54 14.49
C VAL A 197 -4.77 19.78 14.76
N PRO A 198 -4.01 20.13 15.82
CA PRO A 198 -2.76 19.46 16.13
C PRO A 198 -3.01 18.03 16.63
N ALA A 199 -2.21 17.08 16.14
CA ALA A 199 -2.06 15.75 16.71
C ALA A 199 -1.08 15.77 17.89
N ASP A 200 -1.00 14.66 18.62
CA ASP A 200 -0.04 14.53 19.71
C ASP A 200 1.40 14.63 19.18
N THR A 201 2.18 15.51 19.81
CA THR A 201 3.59 15.70 19.46
C THR A 201 4.37 14.43 19.79
N SER A 202 5.20 14.01 18.85
CA SER A 202 5.97 12.79 18.98
C SER A 202 7.45 13.07 19.09
N THR A 203 8.14 12.26 19.90
CA THR A 203 9.59 12.35 20.10
C THR A 203 10.19 10.95 19.91
N LEU A 204 10.93 10.77 18.83
CA LEU A 204 11.56 9.50 18.47
C LEU A 204 13.06 9.55 18.75
N ASP A 205 13.66 8.41 19.06
CA ASP A 205 15.12 8.28 19.05
C ASP A 205 15.64 8.40 17.61
N LYS A 206 16.80 9.03 17.46
CA LYS A 206 17.47 9.04 16.16
C LYS A 206 17.86 7.63 15.75
N ALA A 207 17.54 7.28 14.50
CA ALA A 207 18.10 6.09 13.89
C ALA A 207 19.64 6.16 13.89
N PRO A 208 20.33 5.04 14.12
CA PRO A 208 21.79 5.01 14.07
C PRO A 208 22.30 5.37 12.66
N GLY A 209 23.25 6.30 12.59
CA GLY A 209 23.84 6.79 11.35
C GLY A 209 23.57 8.27 11.09
N ASP A 210 24.13 8.79 10.00
CA ASP A 210 24.05 10.20 9.61
C ASP A 210 23.03 10.44 8.47
N ALA A 211 22.02 9.57 8.33
CA ALA A 211 21.02 9.71 7.29
C ALA A 211 20.22 11.02 7.48
N PRO A 212 20.03 11.83 6.41
CA PRO A 212 19.30 13.07 6.52
C PRO A 212 17.83 12.80 6.81
N TYR A 213 17.23 13.67 7.64
CA TYR A 213 15.79 13.71 7.86
C TYR A 213 15.15 14.72 6.92
N HIS A 214 13.88 14.51 6.60
CA HIS A 214 13.08 15.50 5.90
C HIS A 214 12.70 16.65 6.84
N ASP A 215 12.41 17.84 6.30
CA ASP A 215 11.91 18.97 7.09
C ASP A 215 10.41 18.81 7.46
N GLN A 216 9.69 18.05 6.65
CA GLN A 216 8.27 17.73 6.79
C GLN A 216 8.05 16.25 6.49
N LEU A 217 6.97 15.68 7.00
CA LEU A 217 6.59 14.31 6.66
C LEU A 217 6.27 14.19 5.16
N GLN A 218 6.79 13.15 4.54
CA GLN A 218 6.47 12.77 3.17
C GLN A 218 5.55 11.54 3.18
N PHE A 219 4.53 11.53 2.32
CA PHE A 219 3.56 10.45 2.24
C PHE A 219 3.63 9.76 0.88
N GLY A 220 3.10 8.54 0.77
CA GLY A 220 2.96 7.82 -0.51
C GLY A 220 3.81 6.56 -0.65
N ARG A 221 4.92 6.45 0.09
CA ARG A 221 5.82 5.28 0.02
C ARG A 221 5.26 4.03 0.69
N VAL A 222 4.43 4.23 1.71
CA VAL A 222 3.67 3.18 2.38
C VAL A 222 2.24 3.67 2.43
N THR A 223 1.42 3.16 1.50
CA THR A 223 0.02 3.54 1.33
C THR A 223 -0.82 2.29 1.17
N TYR A 224 -1.74 2.06 2.08
CA TYR A 224 -2.69 0.97 2.04
C TYR A 224 -4.07 1.49 1.70
N TYR A 225 -4.80 0.74 0.89
CA TYR A 225 -6.22 0.94 0.64
C TYR A 225 -6.97 -0.32 1.02
N SER A 226 -8.16 -0.17 1.59
CA SER A 226 -9.03 -1.28 1.96
C SER A 226 -10.50 -0.86 1.84
N VAL A 227 -11.38 -1.86 1.70
CA VAL A 227 -12.82 -1.68 1.85
C VAL A 227 -13.23 -2.14 3.25
N GLU A 228 -13.65 -1.20 4.10
CA GLU A 228 -14.01 -1.46 5.48
C GLU A 228 -15.43 -0.98 5.76
N ASN A 229 -16.29 -1.89 6.21
CA ASN A 229 -17.70 -1.59 6.52
C ASN A 229 -18.42 -0.84 5.38
N GLY A 230 -18.14 -1.21 4.13
CA GLY A 230 -18.72 -0.60 2.93
C GLY A 230 -18.14 0.76 2.56
N LYS A 231 -17.01 1.17 3.16
CA LYS A 231 -16.29 2.40 2.81
C LYS A 231 -14.92 2.08 2.23
N LEU A 232 -14.50 2.83 1.22
CA LEU A 232 -13.11 2.87 0.82
C LEU A 232 -12.33 3.72 1.82
N VAL A 233 -11.33 3.12 2.46
CA VAL A 233 -10.43 3.80 3.40
C VAL A 233 -8.99 3.67 2.95
N ALA A 234 -8.18 4.63 3.38
CA ALA A 234 -6.76 4.70 3.10
C ALA A 234 -5.96 4.95 4.38
N SER A 235 -4.77 4.37 4.44
CA SER A 235 -3.75 4.67 5.44
C SER A 235 -2.43 4.96 4.74
N ALA A 236 -1.84 6.12 5.00
CA ALA A 236 -0.58 6.54 4.42
C ALA A 236 0.43 6.92 5.51
N SER A 237 1.56 6.23 5.56
CA SER A 237 2.57 6.47 6.59
C SER A 237 3.37 7.74 6.32
N GLY A 238 3.60 8.54 7.37
CA GLY A 238 4.38 9.76 7.30
C GLY A 238 5.87 9.48 7.41
N ALA A 239 6.61 9.52 6.30
CA ALA A 239 8.05 9.35 6.29
C ALA A 239 8.78 10.60 6.79
N TYR A 240 9.65 10.47 7.78
CA TYR A 240 10.55 11.55 8.23
C TYR A 240 12.00 11.34 7.77
N GLY A 241 12.29 10.24 7.10
CA GLY A 241 13.57 9.94 6.45
C GLY A 241 13.44 8.70 5.56
N GLU A 242 14.54 8.29 4.91
CA GLU A 242 14.53 7.14 4.00
C GLU A 242 14.24 5.84 4.77
N GLY A 243 13.05 5.27 4.56
CA GLY A 243 12.59 4.06 5.26
C GLY A 243 12.24 4.29 6.73
N LEU A 244 12.07 5.55 7.16
CA LEU A 244 11.75 5.92 8.53
C LEU A 244 10.38 6.59 8.59
N TYR A 245 9.45 6.01 9.35
CA TYR A 245 8.05 6.43 9.39
C TYR A 245 7.61 6.82 10.79
N ALA A 246 6.74 7.81 10.87
CA ALA A 246 6.09 8.28 12.06
C ALA A 246 4.61 8.38 11.76
N GLY A 247 3.82 7.53 12.42
CA GLY A 247 2.37 7.49 12.33
C GLY A 247 1.80 7.38 10.92
N ASP A 248 0.48 7.45 10.87
CA ASP A 248 -0.29 7.28 9.65
C ASP A 248 -1.36 8.36 9.53
N LEU A 249 -1.49 8.90 8.33
CA LEU A 249 -2.67 9.65 7.90
C LEU A 249 -3.71 8.64 7.43
N THR A 250 -4.84 8.57 8.13
CA THR A 250 -5.98 7.73 7.80
C THR A 250 -7.16 8.58 7.34
N PHE A 251 -7.89 8.12 6.34
CA PHE A 251 -9.07 8.81 5.82
C PHE A 251 -9.98 7.86 5.05
N ALA A 252 -11.24 8.26 4.89
CA ALA A 252 -12.19 7.59 4.02
C ALA A 252 -12.42 8.41 2.75
N TYR A 253 -12.87 7.78 1.67
CA TYR A 253 -13.36 8.49 0.50
C TYR A 253 -14.88 8.65 0.52
N THR A 254 -15.36 9.82 0.13
CA THR A 254 -16.78 10.12 -0.04
C THR A 254 -17.02 10.80 -1.38
N TYR A 255 -18.13 10.49 -2.04
CA TYR A 255 -18.44 11.05 -3.35
C TYR A 255 -19.08 12.44 -3.23
N GLN A 256 -18.39 13.47 -3.72
CA GLN A 256 -18.81 14.86 -3.62
C GLN A 256 -18.44 15.64 -4.88
N ASP A 257 -19.39 16.39 -5.45
CA ASP A 257 -19.19 17.22 -6.64
C ASP A 257 -18.65 16.46 -7.88
N GLY A 258 -18.99 15.18 -8.01
CA GLY A 258 -18.56 14.35 -9.15
C GLY A 258 -17.17 13.71 -8.98
N GLU A 259 -16.61 13.74 -7.78
CA GLU A 259 -15.28 13.21 -7.45
C GLU A 259 -15.30 12.53 -6.07
N TRP A 260 -14.54 11.45 -5.92
CA TRP A 260 -14.28 10.82 -4.64
C TRP A 260 -13.22 11.62 -3.88
N LYS A 261 -13.61 12.28 -2.79
CA LYS A 261 -12.74 13.16 -1.99
C LYS A 261 -12.51 12.57 -0.61
N ALA A 262 -11.34 12.87 -0.04
CA ALA A 262 -11.02 12.46 1.33
C ALA A 262 -11.98 13.11 2.33
N ALA A 263 -12.35 12.33 3.33
CA ALA A 263 -13.17 12.71 4.47
C ALA A 263 -12.66 12.00 5.73
N ASP A 264 -13.07 12.51 6.89
CA ASP A 264 -12.74 11.93 8.20
C ASP A 264 -11.23 11.76 8.43
N LEU A 265 -10.41 12.70 7.92
CA LEU A 265 -8.96 12.64 8.01
C LEU A 265 -8.49 12.67 9.47
N LYS A 266 -7.56 11.78 9.80
CA LYS A 266 -6.94 11.68 11.11
C LYS A 266 -5.49 11.31 10.96
N TYR A 267 -4.65 11.90 11.81
CA TYR A 267 -3.28 11.47 11.96
C TYR A 267 -3.09 10.87 13.35
N SER A 268 -2.48 9.69 13.41
CA SER A 268 -2.17 9.02 14.67
C SER A 268 -0.82 8.35 14.59
N MET A 269 -0.08 8.37 15.69
CA MET A 269 1.07 7.49 15.86
C MET A 269 0.61 6.21 16.52
N GLU A 270 0.78 5.06 15.87
CA GLU A 270 0.72 3.80 16.60
C GLU A 270 1.91 3.76 17.55
N VAL A 271 1.63 3.80 18.84
CA VAL A 271 2.60 3.39 19.85
C VAL A 271 2.54 1.88 19.85
N TYR A 272 3.51 1.23 19.21
CA TYR A 272 3.74 -0.18 19.46
C TYR A 272 4.14 -0.30 20.93
N GLU A 273 3.19 -0.65 21.80
CA GLU A 273 3.54 -1.20 23.10
C GLU A 273 4.34 -2.47 22.79
N GLU A 274 5.66 -2.41 22.97
CA GLU A 274 6.51 -3.59 22.93
C GLU A 274 6.05 -4.51 24.07
N GLU A 275 5.09 -5.38 23.79
CA GLU A 275 4.83 -6.54 24.64
C GLU A 275 6.07 -7.43 24.53
N PHE A 276 7.03 -7.19 25.44
CA PHE A 276 8.12 -8.11 25.70
C PHE A 276 7.50 -9.46 26.08
N TYR A 277 7.48 -10.40 25.13
CA TYR A 277 7.34 -11.80 25.46
C TYR A 277 8.57 -12.20 26.27
N GLU A 278 8.44 -12.21 27.60
CA GLU A 278 9.35 -12.94 28.46
C GLU A 278 9.33 -14.40 27.99
N SER A 279 10.40 -14.82 27.31
CA SER A 279 10.64 -16.22 27.05
C SER A 279 10.83 -16.90 28.40
N PHE A 280 9.86 -17.74 28.79
CA PHE A 280 10.04 -18.64 29.94
C PHE A 280 11.17 -19.63 29.62
N ASP A 281 12.19 -19.65 30.47
CA ASP A 281 13.32 -20.60 30.48
C ASP A 281 12.86 -22.07 30.58
#